data_AF-A0A453FQ19-F1
#
_entry.id   AF-A0A453FQ19-F1
#
_cell.length_a   1.000
_cell.length_b   1.000
_cell.length_c   1.000
_cell.angle_alpha   90.00
_cell.angle_beta   90.00
_cell.angle_gamma   90.00
#
_symmetry.space_group_name_H-M   'P 1'
#
loop_
_entity.id
_entity.type
_entity.pdbx_description
1 polymer ?
#
loop_
_entity_poly.entity_id
_entity_poly.type
_entity_poly.pdbx_seq_one_letter_code
_entity_poly.pdbx_strand_id
1 'polypeptide(L)'
;MAVSKLAAVSLLLVSASLAAVLLLRPSGADDGGAPWGAGSGILTSLPFSPTDVLPLLPRRVAMAALRALRGASDIFPVFVGAATAGPAQAGTAPVGWKGACFYENEAWLSFHNDSGSKYGGGTVHLKTTKAHSWTCMDLYVFATPYRVTWDYYFLGREHTLEIKEWESKAEYDYVKHNGVSIFLMPSGTIGTLRALWDVFPLFTNTGWGENANLAFLKKHMGATFEERPKPWVSELNPDDIQSGDFLVLSKIRGRWGGFETLEKWVTGAYAGHTAVCLRDSEGKLWVGESGHENEEV
;
A
#
# COMPACT_ATOMS: atom_id res chain seq x y z
N MET A 1 10.38 39.94 -28.78
CA MET A 1 9.06 40.42 -28.29
C MET A 1 7.87 39.57 -28.78
N ALA A 2 8.04 38.27 -29.08
CA ALA A 2 6.95 37.39 -29.57
C ALA A 2 6.62 36.20 -28.65
N VAL A 3 7.43 35.93 -27.62
CA VAL A 3 7.29 34.75 -26.74
C VAL A 3 6.22 34.95 -25.64
N SER A 4 5.90 36.19 -25.25
CA SER A 4 4.96 36.43 -24.15
C SER A 4 3.48 36.30 -24.53
N LYS A 5 3.14 36.42 -25.83
CA LYS A 5 1.74 36.31 -26.29
C LYS A 5 1.26 34.86 -26.38
N LEU A 6 2.12 33.91 -26.75
CA LEU A 6 1.76 32.48 -26.74
C LEU A 6 1.61 31.93 -25.32
N ALA A 7 2.47 32.35 -24.39
CA ALA A 7 2.37 31.92 -22.99
C ALA A 7 1.08 32.41 -22.32
N ALA A 8 0.63 33.64 -22.62
CA ALA A 8 -0.62 34.19 -22.11
C ALA A 8 -1.86 33.47 -22.66
N VAL A 9 -1.85 33.10 -23.96
CA VAL A 9 -2.95 32.35 -24.60
C VAL A 9 -3.05 30.92 -24.04
N SER A 10 -1.93 30.24 -23.82
CA SER A 10 -1.91 28.91 -23.20
C SER A 10 -2.38 28.94 -21.74
N LEU A 11 -2.06 29.99 -20.99
CA LEU A 11 -2.51 30.14 -19.60
C LEU A 11 -4.03 30.41 -19.50
N LEU A 12 -4.58 31.16 -20.47
CA LEU A 12 -6.02 31.44 -20.58
C LEU A 12 -6.84 30.21 -21.00
N LEU A 13 -6.29 29.35 -21.86
CA LEU A 13 -6.93 28.09 -22.25
C LEU A 13 -6.96 27.07 -21.10
N VAL A 14 -5.89 27.04 -20.29
CA VAL A 14 -5.81 26.16 -19.11
C VAL A 14 -6.73 26.64 -17.98
N SER A 15 -6.85 27.94 -17.76
CA SER A 15 -7.76 28.48 -16.73
C SER A 15 -9.24 28.32 -17.11
N ALA A 16 -9.59 28.49 -18.40
CA ALA A 16 -10.94 28.23 -18.90
C ALA A 16 -11.34 26.74 -18.77
N SER A 17 -10.39 25.83 -18.99
CA SER A 17 -10.60 24.38 -18.83
C SER A 17 -10.80 23.98 -17.36
N LEU A 18 -10.09 24.61 -16.44
CA LEU A 18 -10.23 24.36 -15.00
C LEU A 18 -11.54 24.91 -14.43
N ALA A 19 -12.01 26.05 -14.95
CA ALA A 19 -13.31 26.62 -14.60
C ALA A 19 -14.48 25.75 -15.10
N ALA A 20 -14.37 25.16 -16.30
CA ALA A 20 -15.36 24.23 -16.83
C ALA A 20 -15.47 22.94 -15.98
N VAL A 21 -14.35 22.43 -15.46
CA VAL A 21 -14.32 21.25 -14.57
C VAL A 21 -14.93 21.53 -13.21
N LEU A 22 -14.80 22.76 -12.68
CA LEU A 22 -15.43 23.16 -11.41
C LEU A 22 -16.95 23.42 -11.55
N LEU A 23 -17.44 23.72 -12.75
CA LEU A 23 -18.86 23.97 -13.02
C LEU A 23 -19.66 22.71 -13.39
N LEU A 24 -19.00 21.57 -13.64
CA LEU A 24 -19.63 20.30 -14.03
C LEU A 24 -19.79 19.30 -12.87
N ARG A 25 -19.92 19.77 -11.62
CA ARG A 25 -20.41 18.92 -10.53
C ARG A 25 -21.91 18.67 -10.72
N PRO A 26 -22.39 17.45 -10.99
CA PRO A 26 -23.80 17.15 -10.84
C PRO A 26 -24.05 16.94 -9.34
N SER A 27 -24.92 17.77 -8.77
CA SER A 27 -25.62 17.46 -7.53
C SER A 27 -26.48 16.21 -7.75
N GLY A 28 -26.40 15.23 -6.85
CA GLY A 28 -27.19 14.01 -6.93
C GLY A 28 -28.69 14.25 -6.78
N ALA A 29 -29.49 13.44 -7.47
CA ALA A 29 -30.82 12.98 -7.08
C ALA A 29 -31.30 11.90 -8.06
N ASP A 30 -31.94 10.86 -7.53
CA ASP A 30 -32.60 9.75 -8.22
C ASP A 30 -33.81 10.19 -9.08
N ASP A 31 -34.10 9.38 -10.12
CA ASP A 31 -35.41 8.82 -10.52
C ASP A 31 -35.66 8.75 -12.04
N GLY A 32 -35.90 7.51 -12.51
CA GLY A 32 -36.99 7.16 -13.44
C GLY A 32 -37.01 7.65 -14.90
N GLY A 33 -36.83 6.70 -15.84
CA GLY A 33 -37.78 6.50 -16.95
C GLY A 33 -37.66 7.29 -18.26
N ALA A 34 -36.99 6.67 -19.25
CA ALA A 34 -37.36 6.62 -20.68
C ALA A 34 -37.23 7.92 -21.56
N PRO A 35 -37.31 7.85 -22.91
CA PRO A 35 -36.13 8.10 -23.76
C PRO A 35 -36.36 9.06 -24.96
N TRP A 36 -35.27 9.29 -25.72
CA TRP A 36 -35.15 9.94 -27.06
C TRP A 36 -35.16 11.48 -27.12
N GLY A 37 -34.06 12.03 -27.64
CA GLY A 37 -33.99 13.42 -28.12
C GLY A 37 -32.55 13.93 -28.26
N ALA A 38 -31.98 13.78 -29.45
CA ALA A 38 -30.63 14.18 -29.80
C ALA A 38 -30.31 15.66 -29.48
N GLY A 39 -29.17 15.89 -28.82
CA GLY A 39 -28.57 17.20 -28.61
C GLY A 39 -27.06 17.05 -28.54
N SER A 40 -26.39 17.56 -29.57
CA SER A 40 -24.96 17.41 -29.86
C SER A 40 -24.05 17.84 -28.69
N GLY A 41 -23.11 16.96 -28.35
CA GLY A 41 -22.04 17.23 -27.39
C GLY A 41 -21.17 16.00 -27.28
N ILE A 42 -20.32 15.77 -28.29
CA ILE A 42 -19.25 14.77 -28.21
C ILE A 42 -18.32 15.22 -27.07
N LEU A 43 -18.60 14.79 -25.85
CA LEU A 43 -17.57 14.60 -24.83
C LEU A 43 -16.75 13.43 -25.34
N THR A 44 -15.78 13.72 -26.21
CA THR A 44 -14.69 12.79 -26.50
C THR A 44 -14.10 12.45 -25.13
N SER A 45 -14.31 11.21 -24.68
CA SER A 45 -13.54 10.68 -23.56
C SER A 45 -12.08 10.82 -23.95
N LEU A 46 -11.37 11.79 -23.37
CA LEU A 46 -9.95 11.94 -23.61
C LEU A 46 -9.29 10.58 -23.28
N PRO A 47 -8.31 10.11 -24.06
CA PRO A 47 -7.62 8.84 -23.79
C PRO A 47 -6.78 8.87 -22.50
N PHE A 48 -6.79 10.00 -21.80
CA PHE A 48 -6.09 10.27 -20.57
C PHE A 48 -7.05 10.94 -19.58
N SER A 49 -6.96 10.55 -18.32
CA SER A 49 -7.63 11.23 -17.21
C SER A 49 -6.98 12.59 -16.97
N PRO A 50 -7.73 13.61 -16.49
CA PRO A 50 -7.12 14.87 -16.02
C PRO A 50 -6.02 14.68 -14.98
N THR A 51 -6.06 13.59 -14.19
CA THR A 51 -4.99 13.23 -13.25
C THR A 51 -3.70 12.79 -13.95
N ASP A 52 -3.78 12.32 -15.18
CA ASP A 52 -2.62 11.84 -15.95
C ASP A 52 -1.79 13.00 -16.49
N VAL A 53 -2.35 14.22 -16.48
CA VAL A 53 -1.66 15.47 -16.83
C VAL A 53 -0.91 16.05 -15.62
N LEU A 54 -1.17 15.57 -14.40
CA LEU A 54 -0.49 16.06 -13.18
C LEU A 54 1.04 16.09 -13.29
N PRO A 55 1.72 15.08 -13.89
CA PRO A 55 3.17 15.13 -14.08
C PRO A 55 3.65 16.23 -15.03
N LEU A 56 2.79 16.71 -15.93
CA LEU A 56 3.09 17.77 -16.89
C LEU A 56 2.83 19.17 -16.32
N LEU A 57 2.11 19.26 -15.21
CA LEU A 57 1.85 20.53 -14.54
C LEU A 57 3.10 21.02 -13.77
N PRO A 58 3.27 22.34 -13.61
CA PRO A 58 4.32 22.90 -12.76
C PRO A 58 4.28 22.24 -11.38
N ARG A 59 5.44 21.84 -10.86
CA ARG A 59 5.57 21.04 -9.62
C ARG A 59 4.67 21.55 -8.49
N ARG A 60 4.56 22.86 -8.26
CA ARG A 60 3.70 23.42 -7.21
C ARG A 60 2.21 23.14 -7.41
N VAL A 61 1.71 23.24 -8.64
CA VAL A 61 0.31 22.99 -9.00
C VAL A 61 0.01 21.49 -8.95
N ALA A 62 0.89 20.67 -9.53
CA ALA A 62 0.81 19.22 -9.43
C ALA A 62 0.77 18.76 -7.97
N MET A 63 1.64 19.34 -7.12
CA MET A 63 1.71 18.99 -5.69
C MET A 63 0.46 19.43 -4.92
N ALA A 64 -0.13 20.57 -5.25
CA ALA A 64 -1.36 21.06 -4.61
C ALA A 64 -2.57 20.20 -4.98
N ALA A 65 -2.72 19.89 -6.27
CA ALA A 65 -3.78 19.01 -6.77
C ALA A 65 -3.64 17.59 -6.20
N LEU A 66 -2.43 17.03 -6.16
CA LEU A 66 -2.17 15.71 -5.58
C LEU A 66 -2.47 15.66 -4.07
N ARG A 67 -2.15 16.71 -3.31
CA ARG A 67 -2.49 16.80 -1.87
C ARG A 67 -4.00 16.91 -1.62
N ALA A 68 -4.72 17.53 -2.54
CA ALA A 68 -6.18 17.64 -2.46
C ALA A 68 -6.89 16.35 -2.87
N LEU A 69 -6.26 15.54 -3.75
CA LEU A 69 -6.85 14.34 -4.32
C LEU A 69 -6.52 13.07 -3.53
N ARG A 70 -5.42 13.03 -2.74
CA ARG A 70 -4.95 11.81 -2.08
C ARG A 70 -4.37 12.04 -0.69
N GLY A 71 -4.76 11.18 0.24
CA GLY A 71 -4.33 11.18 1.64
C GLY A 71 -3.20 10.20 1.94
N ALA A 72 -2.59 10.29 3.13
CA ALA A 72 -1.60 9.32 3.58
C ALA A 72 -2.18 7.90 3.69
N SER A 73 -3.49 7.74 3.83
CA SER A 73 -4.17 6.44 3.81
C SER A 73 -4.04 5.72 2.46
N ASP A 74 -3.85 6.45 1.38
CA ASP A 74 -3.84 5.90 0.03
C ASP A 74 -2.52 5.16 -0.30
N ILE A 75 -1.62 5.10 0.68
CA ILE A 75 -0.38 4.30 0.66
C ILE A 75 -0.66 2.83 1.02
N PHE A 76 -1.80 2.55 1.65
CA PHE A 76 -2.04 1.22 2.16
C PHE A 76 -2.58 0.30 1.07
N PRO A 77 -2.01 -0.91 0.96
CA PRO A 77 -2.56 -1.94 0.10
C PRO A 77 -3.98 -2.30 0.56
N VAL A 78 -4.93 -2.30 -0.37
CA VAL A 78 -6.31 -2.72 -0.14
C VAL A 78 -6.46 -4.17 -0.57
N PHE A 79 -6.93 -5.03 0.33
CA PHE A 79 -7.20 -6.43 -0.01
C PHE A 79 -8.30 -6.51 -1.07
N VAL A 80 -8.00 -7.14 -2.22
CA VAL A 80 -8.94 -7.29 -3.34
C VAL A 80 -9.41 -8.71 -3.54
N GLY A 81 -8.69 -9.70 -2.98
CA GLY A 81 -9.05 -11.10 -3.12
C GLY A 81 -7.85 -12.02 -2.93
N ALA A 82 -8.09 -13.33 -3.07
CA ALA A 82 -7.02 -14.32 -3.05
C ALA A 82 -7.06 -15.17 -4.33
N ALA A 83 -5.91 -15.30 -5.01
CA ALA A 83 -5.75 -16.22 -6.13
C ALA A 83 -5.68 -17.65 -5.60
N THR A 84 -6.77 -18.37 -5.76
CA THR A 84 -6.88 -19.80 -5.45
C THR A 84 -6.69 -20.64 -6.71
N ALA A 85 -6.45 -21.93 -6.53
CA ALA A 85 -6.34 -22.84 -7.65
C ALA A 85 -7.72 -23.19 -8.23
N GLY A 86 -7.97 -22.82 -9.50
CA GLY A 86 -9.12 -23.25 -10.32
C GLY A 86 -8.99 -22.79 -11.77
N PRO A 87 -9.12 -23.70 -12.78
CA PRO A 87 -10.36 -24.44 -13.08
C PRO A 87 -10.31 -25.99 -13.09
N ALA A 88 -9.23 -26.65 -12.68
CA ALA A 88 -9.10 -28.11 -12.86
C ALA A 88 -9.64 -29.02 -11.73
N GLN A 89 -9.99 -28.51 -10.53
CA GLN A 89 -10.35 -29.39 -9.39
C GLN A 89 -11.50 -28.96 -8.48
N ALA A 90 -12.07 -27.77 -8.60
CA ALA A 90 -13.31 -27.40 -7.92
C ALA A 90 -13.91 -26.17 -8.60
N GLY A 91 -15.23 -26.12 -8.78
CA GLY A 91 -15.98 -25.08 -9.51
C GLY A 91 -15.96 -23.67 -8.90
N THR A 92 -14.83 -23.20 -8.38
CA THR A 92 -14.61 -21.83 -7.93
C THR A 92 -14.17 -20.96 -9.09
N ALA A 93 -14.94 -19.90 -9.35
CA ALA A 93 -14.61 -18.89 -10.35
C ALA A 93 -13.34 -18.11 -9.96
N PRO A 94 -12.56 -17.61 -10.94
CA PRO A 94 -11.46 -16.68 -10.69
C PRO A 94 -11.90 -15.51 -9.81
N VAL A 95 -11.01 -15.03 -8.94
CA VAL A 95 -11.33 -13.87 -8.11
C VAL A 95 -11.30 -12.60 -8.97
N GLY A 96 -12.37 -11.82 -8.93
CA GLY A 96 -12.53 -10.63 -9.77
C GLY A 96 -12.69 -9.33 -8.96
N TRP A 97 -12.08 -8.24 -9.43
CA TRP A 97 -12.18 -6.93 -8.76
C TRP A 97 -12.01 -5.75 -9.73
N LYS A 98 -12.35 -4.56 -9.24
CA LYS A 98 -12.12 -3.28 -9.90
C LYS A 98 -10.80 -2.67 -9.40
N GLY A 99 -9.85 -2.48 -10.31
CA GLY A 99 -8.55 -1.85 -10.08
C GLY A 99 -8.61 -0.32 -10.11
N ALA A 100 -7.46 0.33 -9.88
CA ALA A 100 -7.35 1.77 -10.01
C ALA A 100 -7.28 2.17 -11.50
N CYS A 101 -6.54 1.41 -12.30
CA CYS A 101 -6.38 1.57 -13.76
C CYS A 101 -7.33 0.68 -14.57
N PHE A 102 -7.43 -0.60 -14.22
CA PHE A 102 -8.21 -1.59 -14.95
C PHE A 102 -9.51 -1.90 -14.21
N TYR A 103 -10.66 -1.77 -14.86
CA TYR A 103 -11.94 -1.96 -14.17
C TYR A 103 -12.40 -3.40 -14.08
N GLU A 104 -11.82 -4.29 -14.88
CA GLU A 104 -12.14 -5.71 -14.89
C GLU A 104 -10.86 -6.52 -14.79
N ASN A 105 -10.57 -6.97 -13.56
CA ASN A 105 -9.42 -7.81 -13.25
C ASN A 105 -9.89 -9.17 -12.75
N GLU A 106 -9.16 -10.20 -13.10
CA GLU A 106 -9.36 -11.58 -12.64
C GLU A 106 -8.01 -12.20 -12.28
N ALA A 107 -7.97 -13.03 -11.25
CA ALA A 107 -6.77 -13.80 -10.92
C ALA A 107 -7.09 -15.25 -10.50
N TRP A 108 -6.15 -16.13 -10.80
CA TRP A 108 -6.17 -17.54 -10.39
C TRP A 108 -4.74 -18.05 -10.19
N LEU A 109 -4.60 -19.16 -9.50
CA LEU A 109 -3.32 -19.82 -9.22
C LEU A 109 -3.22 -21.15 -9.97
N SER A 110 -2.07 -21.42 -10.56
CA SER A 110 -1.70 -22.72 -11.12
C SER A 110 -0.54 -23.29 -10.32
N PHE A 111 -0.68 -24.46 -9.72
CA PHE A 111 0.45 -25.16 -9.10
C PHE A 111 1.26 -25.91 -10.16
N HIS A 112 2.58 -25.94 -9.99
CA HIS A 112 3.48 -26.73 -10.82
C HIS A 112 4.66 -27.22 -9.99
N ASN A 113 5.46 -28.13 -10.55
CA ASN A 113 6.69 -28.61 -9.92
C ASN A 113 7.83 -28.68 -10.93
N ASP A 114 7.99 -27.61 -11.69
CA ASP A 114 9.01 -27.52 -12.74
C ASP A 114 10.43 -27.47 -12.15
N SER A 115 10.56 -27.04 -10.88
CA SER A 115 11.82 -27.00 -10.12
C SER A 115 12.26 -28.35 -9.59
N GLY A 116 11.39 -29.38 -9.57
CA GLY A 116 11.67 -30.67 -8.96
C GLY A 116 11.83 -30.62 -7.43
N SER A 117 11.42 -29.51 -6.81
CA SER A 117 11.49 -29.31 -5.37
C SER A 117 10.45 -30.15 -4.63
N LYS A 118 10.63 -30.29 -3.32
CA LYS A 118 9.76 -31.09 -2.46
C LYS A 118 8.31 -30.59 -2.47
N TYR A 119 8.11 -29.28 -2.58
CA TYR A 119 6.79 -28.65 -2.53
C TYR A 119 6.35 -28.03 -3.87
N GLY A 120 7.23 -27.98 -4.87
CA GLY A 120 6.95 -27.32 -6.15
C GLY A 120 6.79 -25.82 -6.00
N GLY A 121 6.24 -25.19 -7.04
CA GLY A 121 5.97 -23.77 -7.14
C GLY A 121 4.53 -23.49 -7.57
N GLY A 122 4.31 -22.29 -8.06
CA GLY A 122 3.06 -21.92 -8.70
C GLY A 122 3.14 -20.62 -9.48
N THR A 123 2.21 -20.46 -10.40
CA THR A 123 2.05 -19.26 -11.22
C THR A 123 0.74 -18.58 -10.84
N VAL A 124 0.83 -17.35 -10.35
CA VAL A 124 -0.36 -16.49 -10.21
C VAL A 124 -0.60 -15.85 -11.57
N HIS A 125 -1.76 -16.16 -12.17
CA HIS A 125 -2.23 -15.51 -13.38
C HIS A 125 -3.06 -14.31 -13.01
N LEU A 126 -2.80 -13.19 -13.67
CA LEU A 126 -3.56 -11.96 -13.52
C LEU A 126 -3.99 -11.46 -14.89
N LYS A 127 -5.29 -11.41 -15.13
CA LYS A 127 -5.87 -10.86 -16.33
C LYS A 127 -6.45 -9.48 -16.04
N THR A 128 -5.90 -8.45 -16.66
CA THR A 128 -6.38 -7.07 -16.51
C THR A 128 -7.03 -6.58 -17.79
N THR A 129 -8.20 -5.95 -17.69
CA THR A 129 -8.94 -5.44 -18.85
C THR A 129 -9.68 -4.13 -18.54
N LYS A 130 -10.17 -3.46 -19.59
CA LYS A 130 -10.87 -2.16 -19.51
C LYS A 130 -10.07 -1.09 -18.75
N ALA A 131 -8.90 -0.78 -19.27
CA ALA A 131 -8.11 0.35 -18.80
C ALA A 131 -8.87 1.66 -19.03
N HIS A 132 -9.00 2.50 -18.01
CA HIS A 132 -9.67 3.80 -18.14
C HIS A 132 -8.76 4.89 -18.76
N SER A 133 -7.46 4.62 -18.89
CA SER A 133 -6.47 5.52 -19.47
C SER A 133 -5.31 4.73 -20.06
N TRP A 134 -4.67 5.28 -21.09
CA TRP A 134 -3.49 4.65 -21.71
C TRP A 134 -2.21 4.76 -20.88
N THR A 135 -2.18 5.66 -19.90
CA THR A 135 -1.00 5.90 -19.04
C THR A 135 -1.20 5.48 -17.60
N CYS A 136 -2.38 4.95 -17.24
CA CYS A 136 -2.60 4.44 -15.90
C CYS A 136 -1.84 3.13 -15.68
N MET A 137 -1.57 2.82 -14.42
CA MET A 137 -1.01 1.53 -14.03
C MET A 137 -1.50 1.13 -12.65
N ASP A 138 -1.69 -0.16 -12.46
CA ASP A 138 -1.95 -0.76 -11.15
C ASP A 138 -0.66 -1.33 -10.58
N LEU A 139 -0.50 -1.21 -9.27
CA LEU A 139 0.56 -1.84 -8.49
C LEU A 139 -0.12 -2.80 -7.51
N TYR A 140 0.28 -4.08 -7.55
CA TYR A 140 -0.26 -5.13 -6.68
C TYR A 140 0.82 -5.66 -5.74
N VAL A 141 0.39 -6.01 -4.54
CA VAL A 141 1.17 -6.77 -3.57
C VAL A 141 0.55 -8.16 -3.46
N PHE A 142 1.38 -9.19 -3.59
CA PHE A 142 1.00 -10.59 -3.47
C PHE A 142 1.64 -11.14 -2.20
N ALA A 143 0.83 -11.71 -1.32
CA ALA A 143 1.29 -12.12 0.00
C ALA A 143 0.76 -13.50 0.42
N THR A 144 1.62 -14.21 1.13
CA THR A 144 1.32 -15.33 2.02
C THR A 144 1.83 -14.95 3.43
N PRO A 145 1.51 -15.70 4.48
CA PRO A 145 2.14 -15.50 5.79
C PRO A 145 3.67 -15.66 5.79
N TYR A 146 4.24 -16.20 4.72
CA TYR A 146 5.66 -16.53 4.59
C TYR A 146 6.40 -15.57 3.66
N ARG A 147 5.73 -15.01 2.65
CA ARG A 147 6.34 -14.10 1.69
C ARG A 147 5.46 -12.94 1.27
N VAL A 148 6.12 -11.86 0.85
CA VAL A 148 5.50 -10.71 0.20
C VAL A 148 6.29 -10.37 -1.06
N THR A 149 5.60 -10.23 -2.18
CA THR A 149 6.16 -9.73 -3.44
C THR A 149 5.21 -8.71 -4.06
N TRP A 150 5.65 -7.98 -5.07
CA TRP A 150 4.83 -6.98 -5.77
C TRP A 150 5.10 -7.01 -7.26
N ASP A 151 4.16 -6.50 -8.04
CA ASP A 151 4.35 -6.27 -9.47
C ASP A 151 3.42 -5.16 -9.98
N TYR A 152 3.75 -4.58 -11.13
CA TYR A 152 3.01 -3.48 -11.73
C TYR A 152 2.55 -3.81 -13.15
N TYR A 153 1.35 -3.35 -13.50
CA TYR A 153 0.72 -3.66 -14.79
C TYR A 153 0.25 -2.38 -15.48
N PHE A 154 0.70 -2.21 -16.72
CA PHE A 154 0.42 -1.04 -17.58
C PHE A 154 -0.36 -1.41 -18.84
N LEU A 155 -0.49 -2.70 -19.16
CA LEU A 155 -1.25 -3.21 -20.31
C LEU A 155 -2.40 -4.09 -19.86
N GLY A 156 -3.55 -3.93 -20.52
CA GLY A 156 -4.69 -4.83 -20.36
C GLY A 156 -4.43 -6.13 -21.11
N ARG A 157 -3.93 -7.14 -20.40
CA ARG A 157 -3.65 -8.49 -20.93
C ARG A 157 -3.58 -9.49 -19.77
N GLU A 158 -3.33 -10.74 -20.10
CA GLU A 158 -2.91 -11.72 -19.12
C GLU A 158 -1.42 -11.54 -18.79
N HIS A 159 -1.12 -11.54 -17.49
CA HIS A 159 0.21 -11.47 -16.91
C HIS A 159 0.39 -12.65 -15.97
N THR A 160 1.65 -12.97 -15.68
CA THR A 160 2.00 -14.06 -14.78
C THR A 160 3.03 -13.59 -13.76
N LEU A 161 2.82 -14.00 -12.51
CA LEU A 161 3.79 -13.89 -11.43
C LEU A 161 4.22 -15.30 -11.05
N GLU A 162 5.52 -15.56 -11.22
CA GLU A 162 6.08 -16.90 -11.07
C GLU A 162 6.70 -17.10 -9.68
N ILE A 163 6.26 -18.15 -8.99
CA ILE A 163 6.79 -18.60 -7.70
C ILE A 163 7.49 -19.93 -7.96
N LYS A 164 8.82 -19.92 -8.03
CA LYS A 164 9.63 -21.10 -8.38
C LYS A 164 9.50 -22.24 -7.37
N GLU A 165 9.44 -21.88 -6.09
CA GLU A 165 9.38 -22.84 -4.98
C GLU A 165 8.68 -22.21 -3.76
N TRP A 166 7.81 -23.00 -3.12
CA TRP A 166 7.23 -22.69 -1.82
C TRP A 166 8.25 -22.94 -0.71
N GLU A 167 8.36 -22.00 0.24
CA GLU A 167 9.41 -21.95 1.25
C GLU A 167 9.34 -23.14 2.20
N SER A 168 8.13 -23.59 2.52
CA SER A 168 7.91 -24.70 3.44
C SER A 168 6.62 -25.45 3.13
N LYS A 169 6.45 -26.63 3.76
CA LYS A 169 5.19 -27.36 3.76
C LYS A 169 4.03 -26.49 4.26
N ALA A 170 4.29 -25.63 5.24
CA ALA A 170 3.28 -24.80 5.85
C ALA A 170 2.79 -23.70 4.88
N GLU A 171 3.70 -23.11 4.10
CA GLU A 171 3.30 -22.19 3.02
C GLU A 171 2.50 -22.92 1.94
N TYR A 172 2.99 -24.06 1.48
CA TYR A 172 2.32 -24.85 0.45
C TYR A 172 0.89 -25.25 0.86
N ASP A 173 0.72 -25.74 2.08
CA ASP A 173 -0.59 -26.10 2.63
C ASP A 173 -1.46 -24.85 2.82
N TYR A 174 -0.90 -23.74 3.29
CA TYR A 174 -1.64 -22.47 3.41
C TYR A 174 -2.19 -22.03 2.06
N VAL A 175 -1.35 -22.00 1.01
CA VAL A 175 -1.74 -21.52 -0.32
C VAL A 175 -2.78 -22.45 -0.97
N LYS A 176 -2.70 -23.76 -0.72
CA LYS A 176 -3.75 -24.70 -1.17
C LYS A 176 -5.13 -24.38 -0.61
N HIS A 177 -5.20 -23.96 0.66
CA HIS A 177 -6.47 -23.74 1.34
C HIS A 177 -6.97 -22.29 1.18
N ASN A 178 -6.07 -21.31 1.16
CA ASN A 178 -6.41 -19.90 1.22
C ASN A 178 -6.05 -19.11 -0.05
N GLY A 179 -5.19 -19.68 -0.91
CA GLY A 179 -4.64 -18.97 -2.07
C GLY A 179 -3.56 -17.96 -1.71
N VAL A 180 -3.12 -17.20 -2.72
CA VAL A 180 -2.21 -16.06 -2.56
C VAL A 180 -3.03 -14.79 -2.41
N SER A 181 -2.88 -14.08 -1.31
CA SER A 181 -3.61 -12.82 -1.07
C SER A 181 -3.09 -11.73 -2.00
N ILE A 182 -4.01 -10.99 -2.61
CA ILE A 182 -3.74 -9.91 -3.55
C ILE A 182 -4.23 -8.62 -2.93
N PHE A 183 -3.35 -7.62 -2.96
CA PHE A 183 -3.69 -6.28 -2.53
C PHE A 183 -3.38 -5.27 -3.63
N LEU A 184 -4.29 -4.34 -3.85
CA LEU A 184 -4.13 -3.23 -4.78
C LEU A 184 -3.60 -2.00 -4.05
N MET A 185 -2.64 -1.30 -4.64
CA MET A 185 -2.21 0.02 -4.20
C MET A 185 -3.08 1.08 -4.92
N PRO A 186 -4.09 1.69 -4.28
CA PRO A 186 -5.07 2.54 -4.97
C PRO A 186 -4.44 3.82 -5.56
N SER A 187 -3.31 4.24 -4.99
CA SER A 187 -2.51 5.35 -5.46
C SER A 187 -1.77 5.11 -6.79
N GLY A 188 -1.70 3.87 -7.28
CA GLY A 188 -0.84 3.50 -8.42
C GLY A 188 0.63 3.89 -8.19
N THR A 189 1.49 3.76 -9.20
CA THR A 189 2.95 3.92 -9.01
C THR A 189 3.39 5.34 -8.70
N ILE A 190 2.80 6.38 -9.32
CA ILE A 190 3.19 7.78 -9.05
C ILE A 190 2.79 8.20 -7.63
N GLY A 191 1.59 7.82 -7.18
CA GLY A 191 1.17 8.06 -5.82
C GLY A 191 2.00 7.25 -4.82
N THR A 192 2.34 6.00 -5.15
CA THR A 192 3.21 5.14 -4.33
C THR A 192 4.64 5.67 -4.23
N LEU A 193 5.28 6.10 -5.32
CA LEU A 193 6.64 6.69 -5.31
C LEU A 193 6.72 7.98 -4.49
N ARG A 194 5.64 8.76 -4.48
CA ARG A 194 5.55 9.98 -3.68
C ARG A 194 5.21 9.71 -2.23
N ALA A 195 4.35 8.74 -1.96
CA ALA A 195 4.11 8.21 -0.63
C ALA A 195 5.41 7.67 0.00
N LEU A 196 6.20 6.95 -0.80
CA LEU A 196 7.54 6.53 -0.43
C LEU A 196 8.45 7.72 -0.12
N TRP A 197 8.24 8.92 -0.64
CA TRP A 197 9.01 10.10 -0.22
C TRP A 197 8.69 10.54 1.23
N ASP A 198 7.44 10.43 1.65
CA ASP A 198 7.03 10.75 3.03
C ASP A 198 7.35 9.59 4.00
N VAL A 199 7.48 8.37 3.48
CA VAL A 199 7.63 7.12 4.25
C VAL A 199 9.10 6.62 4.30
N PHE A 200 9.88 6.77 3.24
CA PHE A 200 11.29 6.38 3.17
C PHE A 200 12.16 7.01 4.27
N PRO A 201 12.01 8.30 4.62
CA PRO A 201 12.77 8.90 5.71
C PRO A 201 12.58 8.15 7.04
N LEU A 202 11.39 7.59 7.29
CA LEU A 202 11.03 6.91 8.53
C LEU A 202 11.92 5.70 8.81
N PHE A 203 12.42 5.04 7.76
CA PHE A 203 13.23 3.83 7.88
C PHE A 203 14.73 4.10 8.02
N THR A 204 15.16 5.36 7.96
CA THR A 204 16.58 5.69 8.08
C THR A 204 17.03 5.70 9.53
N ASN A 205 18.19 5.08 9.81
CA ASN A 205 18.78 5.05 11.16
C ASN A 205 19.59 6.32 11.48
N THR A 206 19.04 7.48 11.16
CA THR A 206 19.70 8.79 11.33
C THR A 206 18.86 9.70 12.21
N GLY A 207 19.44 10.80 12.69
CA GLY A 207 18.66 11.85 13.37
C GLY A 207 17.63 12.50 12.44
N TRP A 208 17.84 12.47 11.11
CA TRP A 208 16.82 12.88 10.15
C TRP A 208 15.62 11.93 10.16
N GLY A 209 15.87 10.62 10.16
CA GLY A 209 14.81 9.61 10.25
C GLY A 209 14.04 9.68 11.57
N GLU A 210 14.74 9.84 12.69
CA GLU A 210 14.12 10.05 14.01
C GLU A 210 13.18 11.27 14.00
N ASN A 211 13.67 12.42 13.53
CA ASN A 211 12.84 13.63 13.39
C ASN A 211 11.66 13.44 12.42
N ALA A 212 11.86 12.68 11.33
CA ALA A 212 10.79 12.37 10.39
C ALA A 212 9.69 11.52 11.04
N ASN A 213 10.04 10.51 11.84
CA ASN A 213 9.09 9.71 12.60
C ASN A 213 8.30 10.57 13.60
N LEU A 214 8.98 11.42 14.37
CA LEU A 214 8.32 12.35 15.30
C LEU A 214 7.37 13.31 14.58
N ALA A 215 7.80 13.89 13.46
CA ALA A 215 6.98 14.79 12.66
C ALA A 215 5.77 14.07 12.05
N PHE A 216 5.93 12.81 11.63
CA PHE A 216 4.87 11.98 11.11
C PHE A 216 3.80 11.72 12.18
N LEU A 217 4.19 11.24 13.35
CA LEU A 217 3.28 10.97 14.48
C LEU A 217 2.56 12.25 14.93
N LYS A 218 3.27 13.38 15.01
CA LYS A 218 2.66 14.68 15.35
C LYS A 218 1.62 15.10 14.31
N LYS A 219 1.95 14.97 13.02
CA LYS A 219 1.07 15.38 11.92
C LYS A 219 -0.16 14.49 11.77
N HIS A 220 0.01 13.18 11.94
CA HIS A 220 -1.02 12.19 11.60
C HIS A 220 -1.80 11.68 12.81
N MET A 221 -1.23 11.77 14.02
CA MET A 221 -1.89 11.35 15.28
C MET A 221 -2.06 12.49 16.28
N GLY A 222 -1.45 13.66 16.06
CA GLY A 222 -1.39 14.71 17.08
C GLY A 222 -0.50 14.35 18.28
N ALA A 223 0.29 13.28 18.19
CA ALA A 223 1.12 12.77 19.28
C ALA A 223 2.46 13.53 19.37
N THR A 224 2.88 13.88 20.58
CA THR A 224 4.18 14.49 20.86
C THR A 224 5.00 13.61 21.78
N PHE A 225 6.26 13.39 21.42
CA PHE A 225 7.22 12.65 22.23
C PHE A 225 8.31 13.63 22.68
N GLU A 226 8.50 13.74 23.98
CA GLU A 226 9.49 14.63 24.59
C GLU A 226 10.70 13.83 25.06
N GLU A 227 11.90 14.35 24.80
CA GLU A 227 13.14 13.74 25.26
C GLU A 227 13.19 13.83 26.80
N ARG A 228 13.40 12.69 27.46
CA ARG A 228 13.59 12.67 28.92
C ARG A 228 14.87 13.43 29.30
N PRO A 229 14.90 14.12 30.45
CA PRO A 229 16.12 14.72 30.98
C PRO A 229 17.24 13.68 31.09
N LYS A 230 18.48 14.09 30.81
CA LYS A 230 19.67 13.23 30.93
C LYS A 230 20.16 13.18 32.38
N PRO A 231 20.77 12.06 32.81
CA PRO A 231 21.05 10.85 32.04
C PRO A 231 19.82 9.95 31.88
N TRP A 232 19.73 9.26 30.74
CA TRP A 232 18.66 8.29 30.50
C TRP A 232 18.94 6.98 31.24
N VAL A 233 18.76 7.01 32.56
CA VAL A 233 18.83 5.82 33.40
C VAL A 233 17.40 5.43 33.74
N SER A 234 17.03 4.20 33.39
CA SER A 234 15.83 3.57 33.93
C SER A 234 16.30 2.66 35.05
N GLU A 235 16.12 3.07 36.30
CA GLU A 235 16.33 2.19 37.45
C GLU A 235 15.19 1.16 37.47
N LEU A 236 15.46 -0.02 36.93
CA LEU A 236 14.56 -1.17 36.98
C LEU A 236 15.19 -2.21 37.90
N ASN A 237 14.49 -2.54 38.98
CA ASN A 237 14.86 -3.66 39.83
C ASN A 237 14.29 -4.95 39.20
N PRO A 238 15.12 -5.91 38.78
CA PRO A 238 14.64 -7.15 38.19
C PRO A 238 13.72 -7.92 39.13
N ASP A 239 13.87 -7.79 40.45
CA ASP A 239 13.05 -8.49 41.44
C ASP A 239 11.59 -8.01 41.47
N ASP A 240 11.32 -6.79 41.02
CA ASP A 240 9.97 -6.23 40.93
C ASP A 240 9.21 -6.76 39.70
N ILE A 241 9.90 -7.42 38.77
CA ILE A 241 9.32 -7.94 37.52
C ILE A 241 8.81 -9.37 37.72
N GLN A 242 7.54 -9.57 37.40
CA GLN A 242 6.85 -10.85 37.51
C GLN A 242 6.63 -11.49 36.14
N SER A 243 6.42 -12.81 36.15
CA SER A 243 6.02 -13.52 34.94
C SER A 243 4.64 -13.03 34.49
N GLY A 244 4.53 -12.59 33.24
CA GLY A 244 3.32 -11.99 32.68
C GLY A 244 3.36 -10.46 32.62
N ASP A 245 4.38 -9.80 33.18
CA ASP A 245 4.55 -8.36 33.01
C ASP A 245 4.84 -8.01 31.55
N PHE A 246 4.23 -6.94 31.06
CA PHE A 246 4.40 -6.47 29.68
C PHE A 246 5.47 -5.38 29.60
N LEU A 247 6.42 -5.57 28.68
CA LEU A 247 7.28 -4.51 28.20
C LEU A 247 6.64 -3.87 26.98
N VAL A 248 6.35 -2.58 27.07
CA VAL A 248 5.74 -1.80 26.01
C VAL A 248 6.76 -0.77 25.53
N LEU A 249 7.17 -0.87 24.27
CA LEU A 249 8.24 -0.07 23.70
C LEU A 249 7.72 0.78 22.54
N SER A 250 8.30 1.98 22.42
CA SER A 250 8.04 2.90 21.32
C SER A 250 9.36 3.27 20.69
N LYS A 251 9.78 2.50 19.68
CA LYS A 251 10.98 2.81 18.89
C LYS A 251 10.62 3.89 17.87
N ILE A 252 11.49 4.90 17.75
CA ILE A 252 11.27 6.07 16.88
C ILE A 252 12.30 6.13 15.75
N ARG A 253 13.39 5.37 15.84
CA ARG A 253 14.53 5.47 14.92
C ARG A 253 14.91 4.12 14.32
N GLY A 254 15.44 4.16 13.09
CA GLY A 254 15.94 2.99 12.36
C GLY A 254 14.84 2.21 11.64
N ARG A 255 15.22 1.10 11.00
CA ARG A 255 14.29 0.26 10.22
C ARG A 255 13.03 -0.10 11.02
N TRP A 256 13.22 -0.57 12.24
CA TRP A 256 12.11 -0.92 13.13
C TRP A 256 11.35 0.31 13.64
N GLY A 257 12.01 1.44 13.89
CA GLY A 257 11.32 2.69 14.26
C GLY A 257 10.36 3.20 13.18
N GLY A 258 10.71 3.02 11.90
CA GLY A 258 9.81 3.32 10.78
C GLY A 258 8.56 2.42 10.76
N PHE A 259 8.74 1.11 10.91
CA PHE A 259 7.63 0.16 11.00
C PHE A 259 6.74 0.45 12.21
N GLU A 260 7.33 0.63 13.40
CA GLU A 260 6.59 0.95 14.61
C GLU A 260 5.86 2.28 14.53
N THR A 261 6.38 3.27 13.79
CA THR A 261 5.69 4.54 13.56
C THR A 261 4.44 4.37 12.71
N LEU A 262 4.51 3.54 11.66
CA LEU A 262 3.34 3.22 10.84
C LEU A 262 2.33 2.37 11.63
N GLU A 263 2.80 1.44 12.46
CA GLU A 263 1.95 0.63 13.32
C GLU A 263 1.19 1.47 14.35
N LYS A 264 1.89 2.38 15.07
CA LYS A 264 1.28 3.35 15.98
C LYS A 264 0.19 4.15 15.28
N TRP A 265 0.47 4.63 14.07
CA TRP A 265 -0.50 5.40 13.31
C TRP A 265 -1.74 4.59 12.91
N VAL A 266 -1.56 3.38 12.39
CA VAL A 266 -2.68 2.53 11.94
C VAL A 266 -3.52 2.02 13.11
N THR A 267 -2.89 1.71 14.24
CA THR A 267 -3.57 1.16 15.43
C THR A 267 -4.11 2.25 16.36
N GLY A 268 -3.63 3.49 16.23
CA GLY A 268 -3.87 4.56 17.20
C GLY A 268 -3.07 4.40 18.51
N ALA A 269 -2.15 3.44 18.60
CA ALA A 269 -1.34 3.19 19.79
C ALA A 269 -0.12 4.12 19.89
N TYR A 270 0.41 4.33 21.09
CA TYR A 270 1.65 5.10 21.30
C TYR A 270 2.91 4.22 21.32
N ALA A 271 2.74 2.90 21.28
CA ALA A 271 3.77 1.89 21.27
C ALA A 271 3.65 1.03 20.01
N GLY A 272 4.78 0.53 19.52
CA GLY A 272 4.84 -0.34 18.33
C GLY A 272 5.50 -1.69 18.60
N HIS A 273 5.92 -1.97 19.83
CA HIS A 273 6.47 -3.28 20.16
C HIS A 273 6.07 -3.68 21.57
N THR A 274 5.73 -4.95 21.73
CA THR A 274 5.42 -5.53 23.03
C THR A 274 6.21 -6.81 23.22
N ALA A 275 6.60 -7.06 24.45
CA ALA A 275 7.22 -8.31 24.89
C ALA A 275 6.68 -8.67 26.27
N VAL A 276 6.82 -9.94 26.65
CA VAL A 276 6.39 -10.45 27.96
C VAL A 276 7.60 -10.88 28.78
N CYS A 277 7.63 -10.50 30.04
CA CYS A 277 8.61 -10.98 31.00
C CYS A 277 8.19 -12.35 31.52
N LEU A 278 9.14 -13.28 31.60
CA LEU A 278 8.92 -14.64 32.11
C LEU A 278 10.07 -15.03 33.04
N ARG A 279 9.78 -15.80 34.09
CA ARG A 279 10.80 -16.44 34.91
C ARG A 279 10.81 -17.93 34.63
N ASP A 280 12.01 -18.49 34.50
CA ASP A 280 12.17 -19.95 34.44
C ASP A 280 12.05 -20.59 35.83
N SER A 281 12.18 -21.92 35.88
CA SER A 281 12.11 -22.69 37.13
C SER A 281 13.21 -22.36 38.13
N GLU A 282 14.31 -21.73 37.69
CA GLU A 282 15.43 -21.29 38.53
C GLU A 282 15.24 -19.84 39.01
N GLY A 283 14.17 -19.18 38.58
CA GLY A 283 13.84 -17.81 38.93
C GLY A 283 14.54 -16.75 38.07
N LYS A 284 15.28 -17.15 37.03
CA LYS A 284 15.97 -16.23 36.12
C LYS A 284 14.96 -15.53 35.21
N LEU A 285 15.10 -14.22 35.06
CA LEU A 285 14.21 -13.38 34.25
C LEU A 285 14.60 -13.44 32.76
N TRP A 286 13.60 -13.63 31.92
CA TRP A 286 13.66 -13.69 30.46
C TRP A 286 12.64 -12.72 29.84
N VAL A 287 12.92 -12.25 28.62
CA VAL A 287 11.99 -11.47 27.81
C VAL A 287 11.60 -12.32 26.60
N GLY A 288 10.33 -12.74 26.56
CA GLY A 288 9.75 -13.41 25.41
C GLY A 288 9.17 -12.40 24.43
N GLU A 289 9.63 -12.42 23.19
CA GLU A 289 9.12 -11.56 22.11
C GLU A 289 8.94 -12.34 20.81
N SER A 290 8.10 -11.82 19.92
CA SER A 290 7.95 -12.34 18.56
C SER A 290 9.02 -11.72 17.66
N GLY A 291 9.91 -12.53 17.10
CA GLY A 291 10.96 -12.12 16.18
C GLY A 291 11.30 -13.22 15.17
N HIS A 292 12.00 -12.85 14.10
CA HIS A 292 12.59 -13.85 13.20
C HIS A 292 13.82 -14.45 13.91
N GLU A 293 13.82 -15.77 14.11
CA GLU A 293 14.93 -16.45 14.78
C GLU A 293 16.25 -16.22 14.03
N ASN A 294 17.31 -15.89 14.77
CA ASN A 294 18.67 -15.96 14.24
C ASN A 294 19.12 -17.43 14.30
N GLU A 295 18.91 -18.12 13.18
CA GLU A 295 19.56 -19.37 12.75
C GLU A 295 19.38 -20.65 13.59
N GLU A 296 19.48 -21.75 12.84
CA GLU A 296 19.39 -23.17 13.17
C GLU A 296 19.91 -23.57 14.57
N VAL A 297 19.10 -24.35 15.28
CA VAL A 297 19.54 -25.20 16.40
C VAL A 297 19.68 -26.64 15.93
#